data_AF-A0A973IUI8-F1
#
_entry.id   AF-A0A973IUI8-F1
#
_cell.length_a   1.000
_cell.length_b   1.000
_cell.length_c   1.000
_cell.angle_alpha   90.00
_cell.angle_beta   90.00
_cell.angle_gamma   90.00
#
_symmetry.space_group_name_H-M   'P 1'
#
loop_
_entity.id
_entity.type
_entity.pdbx_description
1 polymer ?
#
loop_
_entity_poly.entity_id
_entity_poly.type
_entity_poly.pdbx_seq_one_letter_code
_entity_poly.pdbx_strand_id
1 'polypeptide(L)' 'MGEYSVMLALKKSVLELRNILEENGDTRSYDIALENGEISIIDYFSYLDVIFSTEDRLLQTELEYQKIIARLNDHTLLK' A
#
# COMPACT_ATOMS: atom_id res chain seq x y z
N MET A 1 -2.87 -25.95 -3.69
CA MET A 1 -3.63 -25.20 -2.66
C MET A 1 -2.86 -23.99 -2.12
N GLY A 2 -1.52 -24.00 -2.03
CA GLY A 2 -0.76 -22.88 -1.44
C GLY A 2 -0.84 -21.55 -2.20
N GLU A 3 -0.73 -21.55 -3.53
CA GLU A 3 -0.71 -20.29 -4.31
C GLU A 3 -2.04 -19.51 -4.25
N TYR A 4 -3.18 -20.22 -4.26
CA TYR A 4 -4.49 -19.58 -4.13
C TYR A 4 -4.69 -18.93 -2.75
N SER A 5 -4.24 -19.59 -1.67
CA SER A 5 -4.28 -18.98 -0.32
C SER A 5 -3.35 -17.78 -0.19
N VAL A 6 -2.17 -17.82 -0.81
CA VAL A 6 -1.24 -16.68 -0.83
C VAL A 6 -1.85 -15.53 -1.62
N MET A 7 -2.49 -15.80 -2.76
CA MET A 7 -3.22 -14.79 -3.55
C MET A 7 -4.31 -14.09 -2.74
N LEU A 8 -5.11 -14.84 -1.98
CA LEU A 8 -6.15 -14.24 -1.12
C LEU A 8 -5.55 -13.39 0.02
N ALA A 9 -4.45 -13.84 0.61
CA ALA A 9 -3.75 -13.07 1.64
C ALA A 9 -3.20 -11.76 1.09
N LEU A 10 -2.52 -11.80 -0.06
CA LEU A 10 -1.99 -10.60 -0.73
C LEU A 10 -3.12 -9.64 -1.13
N LYS A 11 -4.24 -10.14 -1.65
CA LYS A 11 -5.42 -9.32 -1.95
C LYS A 11 -5.93 -8.57 -0.71
N LYS A 12 -5.97 -9.24 0.44
CA LYS A 12 -6.36 -8.63 1.71
C LYS A 12 -5.37 -7.54 2.12
N SER A 13 -4.07 -7.82 2.04
CA SER A 13 -3.02 -6.85 2.37
C SER A 13 -3.03 -5.63 1.46
N VAL A 14 -3.30 -5.78 0.16
CA VAL A 14 -3.49 -4.65 -0.78
C VAL A 14 -4.64 -3.76 -0.31
N LEU A 15 -5.76 -4.36 0.08
CA LEU A 15 -6.94 -3.61 0.55
C LEU A 15 -6.65 -2.87 1.87
N GLU A 16 -5.96 -3.52 2.80
CA GLU A 16 -5.54 -2.89 4.07
C GLU A 16 -4.59 -1.71 3.83
N LEU A 17 -3.60 -1.84 2.94
CA LEU A 17 -2.66 -0.76 2.63
C LEU A 17 -3.36 0.43 1.95
N ARG A 18 -4.32 0.18 1.06
CA ARG A 18 -5.13 1.24 0.45
C ARG A 18 -5.96 1.98 1.49
N ASN A 19 -6.59 1.27 2.42
CA ASN A 19 -7.36 1.90 3.50
C ASN A 19 -6.47 2.78 4.39
N ILE A 20 -5.25 2.33 4.70
CA ILE A 20 -4.28 3.15 5.47
C ILE A 20 -3.96 4.45 4.73
N LEU A 21 -3.74 4.41 3.41
CA LEU A 21 -3.49 5.61 2.62
C LEU A 21 -4.71 6.54 2.56
N GLU A 22 -5.91 6.00 2.42
CA GLU A 22 -7.14 6.79 2.45
C GLU A 22 -7.38 7.44 3.82
N GLU A 23 -7.08 6.74 4.93
CA GLU A 23 -7.22 7.25 6.30
C GLU A 23 -6.19 8.34 6.65
N ASN A 24 -4.96 8.23 6.15
CA ASN A 24 -3.93 9.26 6.37
C ASN A 24 -4.15 10.53 5.52
N GLY A 25 -5.12 10.52 4.60
CA GLY A 25 -5.53 11.70 3.85
C GLY A 25 -4.48 12.21 2.86
N ASP A 26 -4.81 13.33 2.22
CA ASP A 26 -3.89 14.02 1.30
C ASP A 26 -2.79 14.72 2.10
N THR A 27 -1.54 14.59 1.62
CA THR A 27 -0.34 15.34 2.07
C THR A 27 -0.60 16.82 2.31
N ARG A 28 -1.52 17.41 1.54
CA ARG A 28 -1.97 18.80 1.68
C ARG A 28 -2.47 19.18 3.07
N SER A 29 -3.05 18.23 3.80
CA SER A 29 -3.51 18.49 5.18
C SER A 29 -2.32 18.72 6.13
N TYR A 30 -1.24 17.98 5.94
CA TYR A 30 0.01 18.14 6.70
C TYR A 30 0.78 19.39 6.27
N ASP A 31 0.74 19.76 4.98
CA ASP A 31 1.33 21.01 4.49
C ASP A 31 0.71 22.23 5.20
N ILE A 32 -0.62 22.29 5.26
CA ILE A 32 -1.35 23.37 5.95
C ILE A 32 -1.03 23.38 7.44
N ALA A 33 -0.99 22.22 8.08
CA ALA A 33 -0.64 22.12 9.50
C ALA A 33 0.78 22.62 9.79
N LEU A 34 1.74 22.35 8.89
CA LEU A 34 3.10 22.86 9.00
C LEU A 34 3.15 24.38 8.80
N GLU A 35 2.48 24.90 7.76
CA GLU A 35 2.43 26.33 7.46
C GLU A 35 1.78 27.14 8.60
N ASN A 36 0.75 26.59 9.24
CA ASN A 36 0.10 27.19 10.41
C ASN A 36 0.91 27.05 11.71
N GLY A 37 1.99 26.24 11.71
CA GLY A 37 2.78 25.94 12.89
C GLY A 37 2.07 25.02 13.89
N GLU A 38 1.06 24.27 13.46
CA GLU A 38 0.33 23.28 14.26
C GLU A 38 1.16 22.02 14.50
N ILE A 39 2.06 21.70 13.58
CA ILE A 39 3.03 20.59 13.69
C ILE A 39 4.46 21.09 13.48
N SER A 40 5.44 20.37 14.02
CA SER A 40 6.84 20.66 13.73
C SER A 40 7.26 20.09 12.37
N ILE A 41 8.40 20.57 11.85
CA ILE A 41 9.00 20.01 10.63
C ILE A 41 9.39 18.52 10.80
N ILE A 42 9.69 18.09 12.02
CA ILE A 42 10.01 16.69 12.31
C ILE A 42 8.75 15.82 12.20
N ASP A 43 7.63 16.31 12.74
CA ASP A 43 6.33 15.62 12.64
C ASP A 43 5.91 15.52 11.17
N TYR A 44 6.05 16.61 10.41
CA TYR A 44 5.75 16.64 8.98
C TYR A 44 6.50 15.56 8.21
N PHE A 45 7.84 15.48 8.36
CA PHE A 45 8.61 14.44 7.68
C PHE A 45 8.29 13.03 8.17
N SER A 46 7.89 12.87 9.43
CA SER A 46 7.46 11.57 9.95
C SER A 46 6.14 11.11 9.29
N TYR A 47 5.19 12.03 9.07
CA TYR A 47 3.96 11.72 8.34
C TYR A 47 4.24 11.37 6.88
N LEU A 48 5.08 12.15 6.21
CA LEU A 48 5.47 11.85 4.83
C LEU A 48 6.16 10.48 4.70
N ASP A 49 7.06 10.13 5.63
CA ASP A 49 7.73 8.82 5.64
C ASP A 49 6.72 7.67 5.76
N VAL A 50 5.70 7.80 6.62
CA VAL A 50 4.63 6.82 6.74
C VAL A 50 3.84 6.68 5.44
N ILE A 51 3.49 7.79 4.79
CA ILE A 51 2.75 7.77 3.52
C ILE A 51 3.57 7.07 2.43
N PHE A 52 4.79 7.56 2.17
CA PHE A 52 5.63 7.04 1.10
C PHE A 52 6.06 5.58 1.34
N SER A 53 6.37 5.21 2.57
CA SER A 53 6.68 3.80 2.90
C SER A 53 5.47 2.88 2.74
N THR A 54 4.26 3.38 3.02
CA THR A 54 3.02 2.62 2.79
C THR A 54 2.72 2.48 1.29
N GLU A 55 2.95 3.53 0.50
CA GLU A 55 2.82 3.48 -0.97
C GLU A 55 3.80 2.48 -1.60
N ASP A 56 5.08 2.47 -1.20
CA ASP A 56 6.06 1.50 -1.71
C ASP A 56 5.65 0.06 -1.36
N ARG A 57 5.20 -0.17 -0.12
CA ARG A 57 4.68 -1.48 0.31
C ARG A 57 3.45 -1.90 -0.47
N LEU A 58 2.55 -0.97 -0.78
CA LEU A 58 1.38 -1.24 -1.60
C LEU A 58 1.81 -1.70 -3.00
N LEU A 59 2.70 -0.96 -3.64
CA LEU A 59 3.20 -1.27 -4.98
C LEU A 59 3.89 -2.64 -5.03
N GLN A 60 4.74 -2.95 -4.05
CA GLN A 60 5.40 -4.26 -3.95
C GLN A 60 4.39 -5.39 -3.74
N THR A 61 3.40 -5.18 -2.86
CA THR A 61 2.38 -6.20 -2.56
C THR A 61 1.48 -6.45 -3.78
N GLU A 62 1.08 -5.39 -4.50
CA GLU A 62 0.32 -5.51 -5.74
C GLU A 62 1.11 -6.24 -6.82
N LEU A 63 2.40 -5.94 -6.96
CA LEU A 63 3.27 -6.65 -7.89
C LEU A 63 3.33 -8.15 -7.60
N GLU A 64 3.53 -8.53 -6.34
CA GLU A 64 3.54 -9.94 -5.93
C GLU A 64 2.18 -10.61 -6.14
N TYR A 65 1.08 -9.91 -5.84
CA TYR A 65 -0.26 -10.39 -6.12
C TYR A 65 -0.46 -10.69 -7.61
N GLN A 66 -0.05 -9.78 -8.50
CA GLN A 66 -0.16 -9.97 -9.95
C GLN A 66 0.72 -11.11 -10.46
N LYS A 67 1.93 -11.27 -9.91
CA LYS A 67 2.81 -12.42 -10.24
C LYS A 67 2.15 -13.75 -9.90
N ILE A 68 1.49 -13.85 -8.75
CA ILE A 68 0.78 -15.09 -8.37
C ILE A 68 -0.45 -15.32 -9.25
N ILE A 69 -1.21 -14.29 -9.58
CA ILE A 69 -2.31 -14.42 -10.54
C ILE A 69 -1.82 -14.94 -11.89
N ALA A 70 -0.73 -14.37 -12.41
CA ALA A 70 -0.15 -14.81 -13.67
C ALA A 70 0.22 -16.31 -13.62
N ARG A 71 0.92 -16.74 -12.56
CA ARG A 71 1.27 -18.16 -12.37
C ARG A 71 0.04 -19.06 -12.31
N LEU A 72 -0.99 -18.69 -11.55
CA LEU A 72 -2.24 -19.46 -11.45
C LEU A 72 -2.94 -19.57 -12.81
N ASN A 73 -2.95 -18.50 -13.60
CA ASN A 73 -3.54 -18.48 -14.94
C ASN A 73 -2.74 -19.33 -15.93
N ASP A 74 -1.40 -19.25 -15.92
CA ASP A 74 -0.54 -20.09 -16.75
C ASP A 74 -0.76 -21.58 -16.47
N HIS A 75 -0.90 -21.96 -15.18
CA HIS A 75 -1.23 -23.34 -14.79
C HIS A 75 -2.64 -23.77 -15.25
N THR A 76 -3.54 -22.82 -15.47
CA THR A 76 -4.91 -23.08 -15.93
C THR A 76 -4.96 -23.20 -17.46
N LEU A 77 -4.11 -22.49 -18.19
CA LEU A 77 -4.01 -22.54 -19.66
C LEU A 77 -3.21 -23.73 -20.20
N LEU A 78 -2.36 -24.35 -19.38
CA LEU A 78 -1.56 -25.55 -19.72
C LEU A 78 -2.30 -26.89 -19.45
N LYS A 79 -3.59 -26.85 -19.10
CA LYS A 79 -4.48 -28.02 -18.97
C LYS A 79 -5.48 -28.05 -20.12
#